data_AF-A0A959C9C7-F1
#
_entry.id   AF-A0A959C9C7-F1
#
_cell.length_a   1.000
_cell.length_b   1.000
_cell.length_c   1.000
_cell.angle_alpha   90.00
_cell.angle_beta   90.00
_cell.angle_gamma   90.00
#
_symmetry.space_group_name_H-M   'P 1'
#
loop_
_entity.id
_entity.type
_entity.pdbx_description
1 polymer ?
#
loop_
_entity_poly.entity_id
_entity_poly.type
_entity_poly.pdbx_seq_one_letter_code
_entity_poly.pdbx_strand_id
1 'polypeptide(L)'
;MKLGPSTLIPNAQLFVDGNVGIGTNDPHARFQVEGGASGLGSWDYVAIIKNTQTDPDNDTRYNGLKIQAGKANNNNANSRMIAFHRPDDTEIGSIRQNNSNSVSYNTSSDIRLKQNIVQTGFSIDDLMRIEVRDYEFCAAPGHTETGFIAQQLYEVYPGAVSKGGDDVTTDPWMVDYGKLTPLLVKAVQDQQTTIEAQQKR
;
A
#
# COMPACT_ATOMS: atom_id res chain seq x y z
N MET A 1 33.45 -32.02 -41.81
CA MET A 1 32.79 -32.17 -40.49
C MET A 1 31.76 -31.06 -40.37
N LYS A 2 30.48 -31.35 -40.59
CA LYS A 2 29.39 -30.36 -40.49
C LYS A 2 29.19 -30.06 -39.00
N LEU A 3 29.44 -28.83 -38.57
CA LEU A 3 28.98 -28.34 -37.27
C LEU A 3 27.46 -28.21 -37.36
N GLY A 4 26.73 -28.99 -36.57
CA GLY A 4 25.28 -28.84 -36.42
C GLY A 4 24.94 -27.53 -35.70
N PRO A 5 23.71 -26.99 -35.86
CA PRO A 5 23.29 -25.79 -35.16
C PRO A 5 23.34 -26.04 -33.66
N SER A 6 24.03 -25.16 -32.94
CA SER A 6 24.12 -25.16 -31.49
C SER A 6 22.73 -25.04 -30.87
N THR A 7 22.33 -26.03 -30.09
CA THR A 7 21.16 -25.99 -29.21
C THR A 7 21.35 -24.86 -28.20
N LEU A 8 20.62 -23.75 -28.35
CA LEU A 8 20.56 -22.69 -27.34
C LEU A 8 19.63 -23.13 -26.21
N ILE A 9 20.13 -23.23 -24.98
CA ILE A 9 19.34 -23.20 -23.74
C ILE A 9 20.28 -23.01 -22.52
N PRO A 10 19.86 -22.43 -21.37
CA PRO A 10 18.92 -21.32 -21.07
C PRO A 10 19.52 -20.36 -19.99
N ASN A 11 18.81 -19.28 -19.61
CA ASN A 11 19.16 -18.28 -18.57
C ASN A 11 20.20 -17.21 -18.98
N ALA A 12 19.74 -16.14 -19.62
CA ALA A 12 20.54 -14.92 -19.70
C ALA A 12 20.67 -14.31 -18.29
N GLN A 13 21.81 -14.52 -17.66
CA GLN A 13 22.15 -13.88 -16.39
C GLN A 13 22.97 -12.62 -16.68
N LEU A 14 22.54 -11.49 -16.14
CA LEU A 14 23.27 -10.23 -16.20
C LEU A 14 23.89 -9.95 -14.83
N PHE A 15 25.23 -9.95 -14.77
CA PHE A 15 25.99 -9.56 -13.57
C PHE A 15 26.66 -8.21 -13.82
N VAL A 16 26.43 -7.24 -12.95
CA VAL A 16 27.01 -5.89 -13.05
C VAL A 16 27.51 -5.47 -11.67
N ASP A 17 28.81 -5.14 -11.58
CA ASP A 17 29.44 -4.68 -10.33
C ASP A 17 29.24 -3.18 -10.05
N GLY A 18 28.81 -2.42 -11.07
CA GLY A 18 28.59 -0.97 -11.05
C GLY A 18 27.13 -0.55 -10.79
N ASN A 19 26.84 0.73 -11.05
CA ASN A 19 25.47 1.23 -11.07
C ASN A 19 24.82 0.86 -12.41
N VAL A 20 23.59 0.35 -12.36
CA VAL A 20 22.79 0.01 -13.54
C VAL A 20 21.70 1.06 -13.70
N GLY A 21 21.78 1.84 -14.78
CA GLY A 21 20.75 2.78 -15.21
C GLY A 21 19.90 2.19 -16.34
N ILE A 22 18.58 2.27 -16.24
CA ILE A 22 17.65 2.04 -17.34
C ILE A 22 16.95 3.37 -17.63
N GLY A 23 17.10 3.87 -18.86
CA GLY A 23 16.57 5.18 -19.27
C GLY A 23 17.30 6.41 -18.69
N THR A 24 18.46 6.18 -18.06
CA THR A 24 19.38 7.23 -17.58
C THR A 24 20.83 6.86 -17.90
N ASN A 25 21.66 7.87 -18.16
CA ASN A 25 23.10 7.68 -18.43
C ASN A 25 23.99 8.00 -17.21
N ASP A 26 23.41 8.52 -16.12
CA ASP A 26 24.12 8.89 -14.90
C ASP A 26 23.39 8.34 -13.66
N PRO A 27 23.35 7.00 -13.47
CA PRO A 27 22.66 6.41 -12.33
C PRO A 27 23.37 6.74 -11.01
N HIS A 28 22.65 7.36 -10.08
CA HIS A 28 23.07 7.69 -8.72
C HIS A 28 22.78 6.59 -7.68
N ALA A 29 22.08 5.52 -8.09
CA ALA A 29 21.86 4.32 -7.27
C ALA A 29 22.41 3.07 -7.96
N ARG A 30 22.62 1.99 -7.18
CA ARG A 30 23.07 0.69 -7.72
C ARG A 30 22.15 0.17 -8.82
N PHE A 31 20.86 0.42 -8.68
CA PHE A 31 19.86 0.17 -9.71
C PHE A 31 18.93 1.37 -9.75
N GLN A 32 18.83 2.02 -10.91
CA GLN A 32 17.99 3.19 -11.14
C GLN A 32 17.26 3.02 -12.46
N VAL A 33 15.96 3.25 -12.43
CA VAL A 33 15.13 3.25 -13.62
C VAL A 33 14.48 4.63 -13.72
N GLU A 34 14.79 5.33 -14.80
CA GLU A 34 14.19 6.62 -15.14
C GLU A 34 13.47 6.50 -16.46
N GLY A 35 12.24 7.00 -16.51
CA GLY A 35 11.45 6.98 -17.73
C GLY A 35 10.06 7.54 -17.48
N GLY A 36 9.49 8.15 -18.50
CA GLY A 36 8.07 8.46 -18.50
C GLY A 36 7.26 7.21 -18.84
N ALA A 37 6.20 6.96 -18.10
CA ALA A 37 5.13 6.04 -18.50
C ALA A 37 4.27 6.63 -19.65
N SER A 38 4.54 7.85 -20.11
CA SER A 38 3.85 8.43 -21.27
C SER A 38 4.39 7.81 -22.56
N GLY A 39 3.67 6.83 -23.12
CA GLY A 39 3.96 6.27 -24.45
C GLY A 39 4.14 4.76 -24.53
N LEU A 40 3.94 4.00 -23.44
CA LEU A 40 4.01 2.53 -23.44
C LEU A 40 2.57 1.89 -23.43
N GLY A 41 1.50 2.67 -23.21
CA GLY A 41 0.12 2.19 -22.99
C GLY A 41 -0.62 2.79 -21.77
N SER A 42 -1.81 2.26 -21.46
CA SER A 42 -2.66 2.75 -20.33
C SER A 42 -2.37 2.06 -19.00
N TRP A 43 -1.30 1.23 -18.93
CA TRP A 43 -0.92 0.39 -17.79
C TRP A 43 0.59 0.35 -17.63
N ASP A 44 1.20 1.51 -17.82
CA ASP A 44 2.64 1.62 -17.96
C ASP A 44 3.31 1.79 -16.61
N TYR A 45 4.32 0.97 -16.38
CA TYR A 45 5.11 1.00 -15.17
C TYR A 45 6.58 1.18 -15.55
N VAL A 46 7.26 2.07 -14.86
CA VAL A 46 8.71 2.24 -15.01
C VAL A 46 9.48 0.99 -14.56
N ALA A 47 8.92 0.19 -13.65
CA ALA A 47 9.47 -1.10 -13.24
C ALA A 47 8.37 -2.08 -12.80
N ILE A 48 8.51 -3.36 -13.16
CA ILE A 48 7.62 -4.45 -12.72
C ILE A 48 8.49 -5.59 -12.16
N ILE A 49 8.19 -6.01 -10.92
CA ILE A 49 8.81 -7.18 -10.29
C ILE A 49 7.70 -8.21 -10.04
N LYS A 50 7.73 -9.32 -10.78
CA LYS A 50 6.73 -10.39 -10.71
C LYS A 50 7.41 -11.74 -10.52
N ASN A 51 6.87 -12.55 -9.62
CA ASN A 51 7.17 -13.97 -9.58
C ASN A 51 6.13 -14.69 -10.46
N THR A 52 6.58 -15.29 -11.56
CA THR A 52 5.72 -15.99 -12.53
C THR A 52 5.80 -17.51 -12.38
N GLN A 53 6.44 -18.01 -11.31
CA GLN A 53 6.54 -19.45 -11.09
C GLN A 53 5.14 -20.02 -10.98
N THR A 54 4.85 -20.98 -11.87
CA THR A 54 3.66 -21.82 -11.81
C THR A 54 4.16 -23.18 -11.40
N ASP A 55 3.72 -23.67 -10.26
CA ASP A 55 4.28 -24.92 -9.74
C ASP A 55 3.45 -26.14 -10.13
N PRO A 56 4.06 -27.12 -10.80
CA PRO A 56 3.45 -28.44 -10.96
C PRO A 56 3.55 -29.33 -9.71
N ASP A 57 4.44 -29.05 -8.74
CA ASP A 57 4.87 -30.02 -7.72
C ASP A 57 4.47 -29.69 -6.25
N ASN A 58 3.74 -28.60 -6.02
CA ASN A 58 3.25 -28.13 -4.71
C ASN A 58 4.33 -27.84 -3.63
N ASP A 59 5.47 -27.25 -4.00
CA ASP A 59 6.48 -26.73 -3.07
C ASP A 59 6.19 -25.27 -2.67
N THR A 60 6.00 -25.05 -1.38
CA THR A 60 5.24 -23.92 -0.81
C THR A 60 5.99 -22.59 -0.72
N ARG A 61 6.95 -22.28 -1.60
CA ARG A 61 7.80 -21.08 -1.45
C ARG A 61 7.95 -20.23 -2.73
N TYR A 62 6.96 -19.38 -2.99
CA TYR A 62 6.94 -18.39 -4.08
C TYR A 62 7.14 -16.96 -3.59
N ASN A 63 8.30 -16.68 -3.00
CA ASN A 63 8.57 -15.31 -2.54
C ASN A 63 8.61 -14.34 -3.73
N GLY A 64 7.91 -13.20 -3.62
CA GLY A 64 7.94 -12.12 -4.61
C GLY A 64 9.12 -11.18 -4.37
N LEU A 65 8.83 -9.92 -4.06
CA LEU A 65 9.82 -8.91 -3.74
C LEU A 65 10.21 -8.95 -2.25
N LYS A 66 11.51 -9.06 -1.95
CA LYS A 66 12.05 -8.82 -0.61
C LYS A 66 12.73 -7.45 -0.56
N ILE A 67 12.23 -6.57 0.31
CA ILE A 67 12.88 -5.30 0.63
C ILE A 67 13.65 -5.48 1.94
N GLN A 68 14.96 -5.31 1.91
CA GLN A 68 15.81 -5.38 3.09
C GLN A 68 16.52 -4.05 3.30
N ALA A 69 16.08 -3.30 4.31
CA ALA A 69 16.71 -2.06 4.71
C ALA A 69 17.69 -2.30 5.87
N GLY A 70 18.91 -1.76 5.78
CA GLY A 70 19.96 -1.95 6.78
C GLY A 70 20.69 -3.29 6.67
N LYS A 71 21.99 -3.26 6.34
CA LYS A 71 22.88 -4.44 6.45
C LYS A 71 24.33 -4.07 6.79
N ALA A 72 24.54 -2.93 7.45
CA ALA A 72 25.84 -2.56 7.98
C ALA A 72 25.65 -1.56 9.12
N ASN A 73 26.37 -1.79 10.22
CA ASN A 73 26.26 -1.18 11.55
C ASN A 73 25.06 -1.66 12.42
N ASN A 74 25.36 -1.93 13.68
CA ASN A 74 24.51 -2.37 14.77
C ASN A 74 23.51 -1.29 15.25
N ASN A 75 23.25 -0.28 14.42
CA ASN A 75 22.21 0.71 14.67
C ASN A 75 20.88 0.13 14.20
N ASN A 76 20.25 -0.63 15.08
CA ASN A 76 18.95 -1.29 14.87
C ASN A 76 17.75 -0.31 14.86
N ALA A 77 17.88 0.86 14.25
CA ALA A 77 16.84 1.88 14.35
C ALA A 77 16.54 2.58 13.02
N ASN A 78 15.24 2.61 12.69
CA ASN A 78 14.59 3.61 11.82
C ASN A 78 15.01 3.63 10.35
N SER A 79 15.47 2.51 9.79
CA SER A 79 15.71 2.40 8.36
C SER A 79 14.44 2.69 7.54
N ARG A 80 14.56 3.54 6.52
CA ARG A 80 13.47 3.79 5.55
C ARG A 80 13.45 2.64 4.54
N MET A 81 12.31 1.96 4.41
CA MET A 81 12.15 0.83 3.50
C MET A 81 11.51 1.28 2.18
N ILE A 82 10.38 1.99 2.28
CA ILE A 82 9.66 2.57 1.13
C ILE A 82 9.35 4.03 1.41
N ALA A 83 9.39 4.83 0.37
CA ALA A 83 9.23 6.26 0.36
C ALA A 83 8.13 6.65 -0.64
N PHE A 84 7.15 7.44 -0.21
CA PHE A 84 6.12 7.98 -1.11
C PHE A 84 6.33 9.49 -1.24
N HIS A 85 6.60 9.95 -2.46
CA HIS A 85 6.82 11.36 -2.78
C HIS A 85 5.75 11.86 -3.76
N ARG A 86 5.44 13.15 -3.67
CA ARG A 86 4.69 13.85 -4.71
C ARG A 86 5.58 14.06 -5.95
N PRO A 87 5.03 14.46 -7.11
CA PRO A 87 5.83 14.78 -8.29
C PRO A 87 6.90 15.88 -8.08
N ASP A 88 6.82 16.66 -7.00
CA ASP A 88 7.78 17.69 -6.61
C ASP A 88 8.83 17.20 -5.59
N ASP A 89 9.00 15.88 -5.45
CA ASP A 89 9.93 15.22 -4.53
C ASP A 89 9.68 15.46 -3.03
N THR A 90 8.50 15.99 -2.67
CA THR A 90 8.13 16.11 -1.25
C THR A 90 7.64 14.78 -0.70
N GLU A 91 8.24 14.30 0.41
CA GLU A 91 7.79 13.09 1.09
C GLU A 91 6.40 13.30 1.73
N ILE A 92 5.44 12.46 1.36
CA ILE A 92 4.08 12.47 1.92
C ILE A 92 3.76 11.22 2.75
N GLY A 93 4.61 10.21 2.67
CA GLY A 93 4.49 9.00 3.48
C GLY A 93 5.70 8.08 3.36
N SER A 94 5.73 7.06 4.21
CA SER A 94 6.77 6.02 4.14
C SER A 94 6.42 4.77 4.93
N ILE A 95 7.03 3.66 4.51
CA ILE A 95 7.15 2.44 5.32
C ILE A 95 8.54 2.45 5.93
N ARG A 96 8.61 2.47 7.26
CA ARG A 96 9.88 2.56 8.01
C ARG A 96 9.96 1.49 9.06
N GLN A 97 11.17 1.04 9.33
CA GLN A 97 11.47 0.28 10.55
C GLN A 97 11.09 1.12 11.77
N ASN A 98 10.44 0.49 12.74
CA ASN A 98 10.13 1.08 14.04
C ASN A 98 10.78 0.21 15.12
N ASN A 99 11.85 0.73 15.73
CA ASN A 99 12.71 -0.02 16.64
C ASN A 99 13.20 -1.35 16.00
N SER A 100 13.42 -2.39 16.80
CA SER A 100 13.97 -3.67 16.31
C SER A 100 12.92 -4.63 15.74
N ASN A 101 11.64 -4.45 16.05
CA ASN A 101 10.65 -5.53 15.94
C ASN A 101 9.36 -5.13 15.19
N SER A 102 9.24 -3.90 14.70
CA SER A 102 8.01 -3.46 14.03
C SER A 102 8.27 -2.52 12.87
N VAL A 103 7.19 -2.20 12.17
CA VAL A 103 7.16 -1.31 11.00
C VAL A 103 6.11 -0.23 11.26
N SER A 104 6.43 1.00 10.88
CA SER A 104 5.50 2.12 10.87
C SER A 104 5.06 2.44 9.45
N TYR A 105 3.75 2.64 9.27
CA TYR A 105 3.11 3.16 8.07
C TYR A 105 2.78 4.63 8.31
N ASN A 106 3.59 5.52 7.76
CA ASN A 106 3.51 6.94 8.05
C ASN A 106 2.82 7.71 6.93
N THR A 107 1.95 8.64 7.31
CA THR A 107 1.30 9.62 6.43
C THR A 107 1.50 11.01 7.01
N SER A 108 1.82 11.99 6.17
CA SER A 108 2.00 13.39 6.59
C SER A 108 0.74 13.97 7.25
N SER A 109 0.89 14.67 8.38
CA SER A 109 -0.24 15.21 9.16
C SER A 109 0.12 16.47 9.99
N ASP A 110 1.26 17.09 9.71
CA ASP A 110 1.79 18.27 10.41
C ASP A 110 0.83 19.46 10.30
N ILE A 111 0.70 20.26 11.37
CA ILE A 111 -0.19 21.43 11.40
C ILE A 111 0.18 22.47 10.33
N ARG A 112 1.46 22.59 9.98
CA ARG A 112 1.95 23.52 8.95
C ARG A 112 1.50 23.13 7.54
N LEU A 113 1.05 21.88 7.36
CA LEU A 113 0.50 21.36 6.10
C LEU A 113 -1.02 21.48 6.04
N LYS A 114 -1.66 22.08 7.06
CA LYS A 114 -3.11 22.17 7.19
C LYS A 114 -3.55 23.63 7.33
N GLN A 115 -4.72 23.92 6.78
CA GLN A 115 -5.38 25.22 6.87
C GLN A 115 -6.86 25.00 7.18
N ASN A 116 -7.57 26.05 7.63
CA ASN A 116 -9.00 25.99 7.97
C ASN A 116 -9.34 24.87 8.97
N ILE A 117 -8.54 24.74 10.03
CA ILE A 117 -8.70 23.71 11.05
C ILE A 117 -9.91 24.04 11.93
N VAL A 118 -10.98 23.29 11.75
CA VAL A 118 -12.23 23.41 12.52
C VAL A 118 -12.63 22.04 13.08
N GLN A 119 -13.56 22.03 14.04
CA GLN A 119 -14.09 20.79 14.59
C GLN A 119 -14.81 19.99 13.49
N THR A 120 -14.64 18.66 13.51
CA THR A 120 -15.33 17.77 12.57
C THR A 120 -16.85 17.85 12.73
N GLY A 121 -17.56 17.79 11.61
CA GLY A 121 -19.03 17.64 11.58
C GLY A 121 -19.49 16.19 11.82
N PHE A 122 -18.57 15.21 11.71
CA PHE A 122 -18.88 13.81 12.00
C PHE A 122 -19.13 13.56 13.49
N SER A 123 -20.04 12.63 13.79
CA SER A 123 -20.41 12.22 15.15
C SER A 123 -20.50 10.70 15.30
N ILE A 124 -20.84 10.24 16.51
CA ILE A 124 -21.22 8.84 16.75
C ILE A 124 -22.38 8.38 15.85
N ASP A 125 -23.31 9.25 15.47
CA ASP A 125 -24.44 8.86 14.61
C ASP A 125 -23.97 8.40 13.23
N ASP A 126 -22.91 9.02 12.70
CA ASP A 126 -22.30 8.60 11.45
C ASP A 126 -21.63 7.24 11.59
N LEU A 127 -20.92 7.00 12.70
CA LEU A 127 -20.35 5.68 12.98
C LEU A 127 -21.44 4.60 13.07
N MET A 128 -22.56 4.90 13.72
CA MET A 128 -23.67 3.95 13.88
C MET A 128 -24.39 3.62 12.56
N ARG A 129 -24.22 4.45 11.52
CA ARG A 129 -24.71 4.17 10.17
C ARG A 129 -23.78 3.27 9.36
N ILE A 130 -22.54 3.05 9.80
CA ILE A 130 -21.59 2.18 9.11
C ILE A 130 -21.96 0.72 9.41
N GLU A 131 -22.19 -0.05 8.35
CA GLU A 131 -22.50 -1.47 8.46
C GLU A 131 -21.24 -2.34 8.40
N VAL A 132 -21.03 -3.15 9.43
CA VAL A 132 -20.04 -4.25 9.42
C VAL A 132 -20.75 -5.51 8.94
N ARG A 133 -20.15 -6.21 7.97
CA ARG A 133 -20.73 -7.39 7.33
C ARG A 133 -19.75 -8.56 7.37
N ASP A 134 -20.28 -9.75 7.55
CA ASP A 134 -19.58 -10.99 7.27
C ASP A 134 -19.80 -11.35 5.79
N TYR A 135 -18.72 -11.66 5.08
CA TYR A 135 -18.75 -12.00 3.67
C TYR A 135 -17.71 -13.07 3.33
N GLU A 136 -17.85 -13.67 2.16
CA GLU A 136 -16.83 -14.52 1.54
C GLU A 136 -16.41 -13.89 0.23
N PHE A 137 -15.11 -13.93 -0.08
CA PHE A 137 -14.65 -13.54 -1.41
C PHE A 137 -15.03 -14.62 -2.42
N CYS A 138 -15.53 -14.22 -3.59
CA CYS A 138 -15.83 -15.17 -4.68
C CYS A 138 -14.62 -16.02 -5.09
N ALA A 139 -13.40 -15.49 -4.92
CA ALA A 139 -12.14 -16.19 -5.21
C ALA A 139 -11.70 -17.16 -4.10
N ALA A 140 -12.35 -17.14 -2.93
CA ALA A 140 -12.01 -17.96 -1.77
C ALA A 140 -13.29 -18.44 -1.02
N PRO A 141 -14.14 -19.25 -1.67
CA PRO A 141 -15.37 -19.75 -1.04
C PRO A 141 -15.07 -20.60 0.19
N GLY A 142 -15.94 -20.51 1.21
CA GLY A 142 -15.81 -21.21 2.49
C GLY A 142 -14.92 -20.51 3.53
N HIS A 143 -14.37 -19.34 3.20
CA HIS A 143 -13.59 -18.50 4.11
C HIS A 143 -14.35 -17.21 4.41
N THR A 144 -15.06 -17.18 5.54
CA THR A 144 -15.78 -16.00 6.00
C THR A 144 -14.83 -14.99 6.65
N GLU A 145 -14.94 -13.74 6.22
CA GLU A 145 -14.25 -12.59 6.79
C GLU A 145 -15.26 -11.53 7.25
N THR A 146 -14.89 -10.76 8.27
CA THR A 146 -15.68 -9.62 8.75
C THR A 146 -15.04 -8.33 8.29
N GLY A 147 -15.81 -7.46 7.63
CA GLY A 147 -15.30 -6.18 7.15
C GLY A 147 -16.40 -5.24 6.67
N PHE A 148 -16.07 -4.38 5.71
CA PHE A 148 -16.98 -3.40 5.13
C PHE A 148 -17.23 -3.67 3.64
N ILE A 149 -18.44 -3.34 3.18
CA ILE A 149 -18.73 -3.20 1.76
C ILE A 149 -18.40 -1.76 1.34
N ALA A 150 -17.41 -1.60 0.45
CA ALA A 150 -16.85 -0.29 0.09
C ALA A 150 -17.92 0.71 -0.38
N GLN A 151 -18.87 0.25 -1.18
CA GLN A 151 -19.96 1.09 -1.71
C GLN A 151 -20.89 1.59 -0.59
N GLN A 152 -21.21 0.75 0.40
CA GLN A 152 -22.03 1.15 1.55
C GLN A 152 -21.28 2.14 2.44
N LEU A 153 -20.00 1.89 2.67
CA LEU A 153 -19.16 2.78 3.47
C LEU A 153 -19.02 4.16 2.81
N TYR A 154 -18.94 4.22 1.47
CA TYR A 154 -18.81 5.48 0.74
C TYR A 154 -19.99 6.43 0.95
N GLU A 155 -21.21 5.91 1.10
CA GLU A 155 -22.42 6.71 1.36
C GLU A 155 -22.43 7.37 2.74
N VAL A 156 -21.60 6.89 3.67
CA VAL A 156 -21.54 7.40 5.06
C VAL A 156 -20.23 8.12 5.35
N TYR A 157 -19.10 7.51 4.97
CA TYR A 157 -17.76 8.01 5.24
C TYR A 157 -16.85 7.87 4.00
N PRO A 158 -17.08 8.70 2.96
CA PRO A 158 -16.38 8.57 1.67
C PRO A 158 -14.86 8.74 1.77
N GLY A 159 -14.37 9.45 2.79
CA GLY A 159 -12.93 9.69 2.99
C GLY A 159 -12.10 8.44 3.29
N ALA A 160 -12.74 7.31 3.61
CA ALA A 160 -12.07 6.01 3.78
C ALA A 160 -12.12 5.12 2.53
N VAL A 161 -12.80 5.54 1.47
CA VAL A 161 -13.06 4.70 0.30
C VAL A 161 -12.43 5.31 -0.95
N SER A 162 -11.61 4.52 -1.62
CA SER A 162 -11.18 4.81 -3.00
C SER A 162 -12.23 4.23 -3.95
N LYS A 163 -12.93 5.13 -4.63
CA LYS A 163 -13.93 4.76 -5.64
C LYS A 163 -13.23 4.08 -6.81
N GLY A 164 -13.72 2.89 -7.17
CA GLY A 164 -13.28 2.17 -8.37
C GLY A 164 -14.13 2.48 -9.59
N GLY A 165 -13.77 1.85 -10.71
CA GLY A 165 -14.37 1.99 -12.03
C GLY A 165 -15.39 0.90 -12.34
N ASP A 166 -15.69 0.74 -13.63
CA ASP A 166 -16.69 -0.22 -14.13
C ASP A 166 -16.17 -1.67 -14.11
N ASP A 167 -14.86 -1.86 -14.27
CA ASP A 167 -14.21 -3.17 -14.28
C ASP A 167 -13.54 -3.46 -12.94
N VAL A 168 -14.17 -4.35 -12.17
CA VAL A 168 -13.67 -4.79 -10.85
C VAL A 168 -12.29 -5.45 -10.90
N THR A 169 -11.86 -5.96 -12.06
CA THR A 169 -10.57 -6.65 -12.17
C THR A 169 -9.38 -5.70 -12.32
N THR A 170 -9.62 -4.49 -12.83
CA THR A 170 -8.58 -3.49 -13.10
C THR A 170 -8.69 -2.26 -12.21
N ASP A 171 -9.90 -1.93 -11.73
CA ASP A 171 -10.17 -0.78 -10.89
C ASP A 171 -11.27 -1.07 -9.84
N PRO A 172 -11.05 -2.00 -8.90
CA PRO A 172 -12.01 -2.30 -7.84
C PRO A 172 -12.14 -1.14 -6.83
N TRP A 173 -13.30 -1.06 -6.18
CA TRP A 173 -13.47 -0.18 -5.01
C TRP A 173 -12.66 -0.72 -3.83
N MET A 174 -11.97 0.17 -3.12
CA MET A 174 -11.05 -0.20 -2.03
C MET A 174 -11.30 0.63 -0.78
N VAL A 175 -11.03 0.04 0.39
CA VAL A 175 -11.19 0.69 1.70
C VAL A 175 -9.82 0.85 2.37
N ASP A 176 -9.50 2.08 2.79
CA ASP A 176 -8.41 2.36 3.73
C ASP A 176 -8.96 2.32 5.16
N TYR A 177 -8.87 1.14 5.77
CA TYR A 177 -9.33 0.91 7.14
C TYR A 177 -8.70 1.88 8.15
N GLY A 178 -7.47 2.37 7.91
CA GLY A 178 -6.80 3.33 8.78
C GLY A 178 -7.49 4.69 8.84
N LYS A 179 -8.28 5.04 7.81
CA LYS A 179 -9.04 6.30 7.77
C LYS A 179 -10.23 6.33 8.72
N LEU A 180 -10.67 5.18 9.25
CA LEU A 180 -11.75 5.12 10.25
C LEU A 180 -11.28 5.52 11.64
N THR A 181 -9.97 5.50 11.93
CA THR A 181 -9.44 5.78 13.28
C THR A 181 -9.90 7.14 13.85
N PRO A 182 -9.86 8.27 13.11
CA PRO A 182 -10.37 9.55 13.63
C PRO A 182 -11.87 9.54 13.92
N LEU A 183 -12.69 8.86 13.10
CA LEU A 183 -14.13 8.72 13.34
C LEU A 183 -14.40 7.92 14.60
N LEU A 184 -13.69 6.81 14.80
CA LEU A 184 -13.80 6.00 16.02
C LEU A 184 -13.44 6.81 17.26
N VAL A 185 -12.35 7.59 17.22
CA VAL A 185 -11.98 8.48 18.34
C VAL A 185 -13.09 9.49 18.63
N LYS A 186 -13.65 10.12 17.60
CA LYS A 186 -14.74 11.08 17.76
C LYS A 186 -16.00 10.44 18.34
N ALA A 187 -16.37 9.26 17.87
CA ALA A 187 -17.53 8.53 18.39
C ALA A 187 -17.38 8.19 19.88
N VAL A 188 -16.18 7.78 20.32
CA VAL A 188 -15.90 7.52 21.74
C VAL A 188 -16.03 8.80 22.57
N GLN A 189 -15.57 9.95 22.06
CA GLN A 189 -15.74 11.24 22.74
C GLN A 189 -17.22 11.64 22.88
N ASP A 190 -18.03 11.40 21.85
CA ASP A 190 -19.47 11.66 21.88
C ASP A 190 -20.20 10.72 22.85
N GLN A 191 -19.79 9.45 22.86
CA GLN A 191 -20.29 8.45 23.81
C GLN A 191 -19.99 8.87 25.25
N GLN A 192 -18.77 9.30 25.53
CA GLN A 192 -18.36 9.77 26.87
C GLN A 192 -19.20 10.98 27.31
N THR A 193 -19.44 11.93 26.40
CA THR A 193 -20.29 13.10 26.66
C THR A 193 -21.72 12.68 27.04
N THR A 194 -22.28 11.69 26.34
CA THR A 194 -23.61 11.15 26.63
C THR A 194 -23.69 10.47 28.00
N ILE A 195 -22.68 9.67 28.34
CA ILE A 195 -22.59 8.97 29.64
C ILE A 195 -22.56 9.98 30.79
N GLU A 196 -21.72 11.01 30.71
CA GLU A 196 -21.62 12.05 31.74
C GLU A 196 -22.92 12.84 31.90
N ALA A 197 -23.65 13.08 30.81
CA ALA A 197 -24.95 13.74 30.86
C ALA A 197 -26.01 12.87 31.54
N GLN A 198 -25.96 11.55 31.36
CA GLN A 198 -26.87 10.59 32.00
C GLN A 198 -26.59 10.45 33.50
N GLN A 199 -25.32 10.47 33.93
CA GLN A 199 -24.94 10.34 35.35
C GLN A 199 -25.30 11.56 36.22
N LYS A 200 -25.57 12.72 35.61
CA LYS A 200 -26.00 13.94 36.31
C LYS A 200 -27.51 14.02 36.53
N ARG A 201 -28.27 13.05 36.00
CA ARG A 201 -29.71 12.91 36.19
C ARG A 201 -30.00 11.96 37.35
#